data_AF-A0A0L6VDM4-F1
#
_entry.id   AF-A0A0L6VDM4-F1
#
_cell.length_a   1.000
_cell.length_b   1.000
_cell.length_c   1.000
_cell.angle_alpha   90.00
_cell.angle_beta   90.00
_cell.angle_gamma   90.00
#
_symmetry.space_group_name_H-M   'P 1'
#
loop_
_entity.id
_entity.type
_entity.pdbx_description
1 polymer ?
#
loop_
_entity_poly.entity_id
_entity_poly.type
_entity_poly.pdbx_seq_one_letter_code
_entity_poly.pdbx_strand_id
1 'polypeptide(L)'
;MACALQRGLNHHLHIPPTWRQGPTPLTCGILPIGVSHASLTTKGLKWNLDRTTSSITGLLSTSNHILPDAEVVQVGSDEDVIWTHEIPERVMY
;
A
#
# COMPACT_ATOMS: atom_id res chain seq x y z
N MET A 1 -4.95 5.23 8.20
CA MET A 1 -3.98 4.55 9.08
C MET A 1 -2.62 4.47 8.37
N ALA A 2 -1.51 4.44 9.12
CA ALA A 2 -0.18 4.27 8.55
C ALA A 2 0.70 3.35 9.40
N CYS A 3 1.62 2.61 8.77
CA CYS A 3 2.63 1.80 9.44
C CYS A 3 3.93 1.74 8.61
N ALA A 4 5.06 1.50 9.28
CA ALA A 4 6.34 1.28 8.61
C ALA A 4 6.47 -0.18 8.15
N LEU A 5 6.97 -0.36 6.94
CA LEU A 5 7.31 -1.65 6.35
C LEU A 5 8.83 -1.71 6.18
N GLN A 6 9.45 -2.70 6.85
CA GLN A 6 10.89 -2.88 6.81
C GLN A 6 11.37 -3.43 5.46
N ARG A 7 12.51 -2.91 4.99
CA ARG A 7 13.21 -3.36 3.78
C ARG A 7 13.52 -4.85 3.77
N GLY A 8 13.65 -5.43 2.58
CA GLY A 8 14.11 -6.80 2.36
C GLY A 8 13.11 -7.88 2.77
N LEU A 9 11.93 -7.50 3.30
CA LEU A 9 10.84 -8.40 3.61
C LEU A 9 9.72 -8.24 2.57
N ASN A 10 8.98 -9.33 2.34
CA ASN A 10 7.72 -9.28 1.59
C ASN A 10 6.56 -9.26 2.60
N HIS A 11 5.99 -8.09 2.82
CA HIS A 11 4.92 -7.89 3.80
C HIS A 11 3.58 -8.34 3.25
N HIS A 12 2.80 -9.05 4.06
CA HIS A 12 1.43 -9.46 3.75
C HIS A 12 0.46 -8.70 4.66
N LEU A 13 -0.28 -7.77 4.07
CA LEU A 13 -1.23 -6.91 4.77
C LEU A 13 -2.63 -7.50 4.59
N HIS A 14 -3.17 -8.10 5.66
CA HIS A 14 -4.51 -8.68 5.65
C HIS A 14 -5.58 -7.60 5.74
N ILE A 15 -6.52 -7.60 4.80
CA ILE A 15 -7.60 -6.60 4.74
C ILE A 15 -8.88 -7.23 5.30
N PRO A 16 -9.44 -6.70 6.40
CA PRO A 16 -10.64 -7.26 7.01
C PRO A 16 -11.82 -7.33 6.01
N PRO A 17 -12.62 -8.41 6.01
CA PRO A 17 -13.78 -8.52 5.11
C PRO A 17 -14.75 -7.35 5.24
N THR A 18 -14.97 -6.84 6.46
CA THR A 18 -15.84 -5.69 6.73
C THR A 18 -15.36 -4.39 6.08
N TRP A 19 -14.06 -4.27 5.82
CA TRP A 19 -13.47 -3.07 5.23
C TRP A 19 -13.59 -3.06 3.70
N ARG A 20 -13.90 -4.21 3.08
CA ARG A 20 -14.03 -4.38 1.63
C ARG A 20 -15.47 -4.24 1.12
N GLN A 21 -16.42 -4.01 2.01
CA GLN A 21 -17.87 -3.95 1.70
C GLN A 21 -18.38 -2.52 1.40
N GLY A 22 -17.47 -1.57 1.19
CA GLY A 22 -17.80 -0.18 0.85
C GLY A 22 -18.28 -0.03 -0.60
N PRO A 23 -18.98 1.07 -0.92
CA PRO A 23 -19.38 1.38 -2.30
C PRO A 23 -18.18 1.72 -3.20
N THR A 24 -17.03 2.07 -2.61
CA THR A 24 -15.80 2.43 -3.30
C THR A 24 -14.62 1.62 -2.77
N PRO A 25 -13.59 1.33 -3.60
CA PRO A 25 -12.37 0.67 -3.15
C PRO A 25 -11.57 1.54 -2.16
N LEU A 26 -10.91 0.90 -1.18
CA LEU A 26 -10.07 1.61 -0.22
C LEU A 26 -8.85 2.22 -0.88
N THR A 27 -8.64 3.52 -0.68
CA THR A 27 -7.43 4.23 -1.13
C THR A 27 -6.23 3.87 -0.26
N CYS A 28 -5.05 3.79 -0.87
CA CYS A 28 -3.79 3.49 -0.22
C CYS A 28 -2.59 4.19 -0.88
N GLY A 29 -1.43 4.10 -0.24
CA GLY A 29 -0.19 4.62 -0.76
C GLY A 29 1.05 3.98 -0.12
N ILE A 30 2.19 4.13 -0.79
CA ILE A 30 3.50 3.64 -0.35
C ILE A 30 4.49 4.80 -0.50
N LEU A 31 5.05 5.24 0.63
CA LEU A 31 5.87 6.45 0.71
C LEU A 31 7.31 6.09 1.11
N PRO A 32 8.31 6.27 0.23
CA PRO A 32 9.72 6.10 0.53
C PRO A 32 10.25 7.36 1.23
N ILE A 33 9.91 7.53 2.50
CA ILE A 33 10.30 8.69 3.31
C ILE A 33 11.64 8.41 3.99
N GLY A 34 12.57 9.38 3.93
CA GLY A 34 13.88 9.26 4.57
C GLY A 34 14.93 8.53 3.73
N VAL A 35 14.57 8.10 2.51
CA VAL A 35 15.47 7.47 1.53
C VAL A 35 15.42 8.23 0.21
N SER A 36 16.43 8.06 -0.64
CA SER A 36 16.47 8.74 -1.95
C SER A 36 15.45 8.16 -2.93
N HIS A 37 15.28 6.84 -2.91
CA HIS A 37 14.32 6.08 -3.68
C HIS A 37 14.16 4.68 -3.06
N ALA A 38 13.13 3.95 -3.49
CA ALA A 38 12.90 2.54 -3.18
C ALA A 38 12.39 1.80 -4.43
N SER A 39 12.87 0.59 -4.70
CA SER A 39 12.26 -0.32 -5.68
C SER A 39 11.11 -1.08 -5.04
N LEU A 40 9.91 -0.93 -5.61
CA LEU A 40 8.67 -1.50 -5.07
C LEU A 40 8.15 -2.63 -5.95
N THR A 41 7.70 -3.71 -5.32
CA THR A 41 6.91 -4.77 -5.96
C THR A 41 5.66 -5.03 -5.14
N THR A 42 4.49 -5.01 -5.78
CA THR A 42 3.21 -5.12 -5.07
C THR A 42 2.22 -6.08 -5.73
N LYS A 43 1.30 -6.63 -4.94
CA LYS A 43 0.14 -7.41 -5.41
C LYS A 43 -1.11 -7.05 -4.61
N GLY A 44 -2.28 -7.21 -5.23
CA GLY A 44 -3.57 -6.91 -4.60
C GLY A 44 -3.99 -5.44 -4.70
N LEU A 45 -3.24 -4.61 -5.42
CA LEU A 45 -3.56 -3.21 -5.69
C LEU A 45 -4.06 -3.02 -7.13
N LYS A 46 -4.84 -1.95 -7.36
CA LYS A 46 -5.31 -1.56 -8.70
C LYS A 46 -4.13 -1.21 -9.60
N TRP A 47 -3.14 -0.52 -9.06
CA TRP A 47 -1.88 -0.24 -9.76
C TRP A 47 -0.75 -0.98 -9.04
N ASN A 48 -0.59 -2.26 -9.38
CA ASN A 48 0.54 -3.04 -8.91
C ASN A 48 1.84 -2.55 -9.56
N LEU A 49 2.93 -2.69 -8.82
CA LEU A 49 4.28 -2.33 -9.24
C LEU A 49 5.11 -3.62 -9.40
N ASP A 50 6.00 -3.66 -10.39
CA ASP A 50 7.02 -4.72 -10.56
C ASP A 50 8.38 -4.04 -10.60
N ARG A 51 9.16 -4.19 -9.52
CA ARG A 51 10.50 -3.60 -9.34
C ARG A 51 10.57 -2.13 -9.78
N THR A 52 9.52 -1.38 -9.49
CA THR A 52 9.36 0.00 -9.96
C THR A 52 9.98 0.95 -8.97
N THR A 53 10.89 1.81 -9.45
CA THR A 53 11.51 2.85 -8.63
C THR A 53 10.48 3.90 -8.20
N SER A 54 10.39 4.14 -6.89
CA SER A 54 9.57 5.17 -6.29
C SER A 54 10.43 6.15 -5.48
N SER A 55 10.12 7.44 -5.55
CA SER A 55 10.79 8.50 -4.79
C SER A 55 9.88 9.70 -4.59
N ILE A 56 10.18 10.54 -3.60
CA ILE A 56 9.42 11.78 -3.34
C ILE A 56 9.43 12.74 -4.53
N THR A 57 10.51 12.76 -5.32
CA THR A 57 10.67 13.66 -6.47
C THR A 57 10.31 13.01 -7.81
N GLY A 58 9.85 11.76 -7.79
CA GLY A 58 9.59 10.95 -8.98
C GLY A 58 8.21 10.30 -8.91
N LEU A 59 8.17 9.03 -9.30
CA LEU A 59 6.95 8.24 -9.13
C LEU A 59 6.72 8.01 -7.64
N LEU A 60 5.57 8.43 -7.14
CA LEU A 60 5.15 8.17 -5.78
C LEU A 60 3.80 7.45 -5.83
N SER A 61 3.69 6.29 -5.19
CA SER A 61 2.43 5.56 -5.16
C SER A 61 1.48 6.22 -4.16
N THR A 62 0.73 7.21 -4.62
CA THR A 62 -0.34 7.88 -3.88
C THR A 62 -1.67 7.66 -4.59
N SER A 63 -2.76 7.67 -3.81
CA SER A 63 -4.11 7.44 -4.33
C SER A 63 -4.25 6.11 -5.09
N ASN A 64 -3.47 5.10 -4.72
CA ASN A 64 -3.64 3.74 -5.21
C ASN A 64 -4.91 3.14 -4.59
N HIS A 65 -5.42 2.02 -5.11
CA HIS A 65 -6.57 1.35 -4.52
C HIS A 65 -6.25 -0.09 -4.19
N ILE A 66 -6.71 -0.54 -3.02
CA ILE A 66 -6.79 -1.96 -2.70
C ILE A 66 -7.90 -2.55 -3.56
N LEU A 67 -7.65 -3.67 -4.25
CA LEU A 67 -8.68 -4.33 -5.04
C LEU A 67 -9.82 -4.83 -4.13
N PRO A 68 -11.09 -4.70 -4.52
CA PRO A 68 -12.22 -5.10 -3.67
C PRO A 68 -12.19 -6.56 -3.22
N ASP A 69 -11.65 -7.45 -4.05
CA ASP A 69 -11.52 -8.89 -3.80
C ASP A 69 -10.19 -9.27 -3.13
N ALA A 70 -9.24 -8.35 -2.98
CA ALA A 70 -7.97 -8.64 -2.33
C ALA A 70 -8.15 -8.88 -0.83
N GLU A 71 -7.91 -10.10 -0.38
CA GLU A 71 -7.84 -10.45 1.04
C GLU A 71 -6.49 -10.06 1.66
N VAL A 72 -5.45 -10.06 0.83
CA VAL A 72 -4.07 -9.76 1.21
C VAL A 72 -3.45 -8.85 0.16
N VAL A 73 -2.87 -7.75 0.61
CA VAL A 73 -1.96 -6.92 -0.19
C VAL A 73 -0.53 -7.36 0.11
N GLN A 74 0.26 -7.58 -0.94
CA GLN A 74 1.69 -7.87 -0.79
C GLN A 74 2.50 -6.61 -1.13
N VAL A 75 3.46 -6.28 -0.28
CA VAL A 75 4.39 -5.16 -0.51
C VAL A 75 5.81 -5.62 -0.21
N GLY A 76 6.64 -5.65 -1.25
CA GLY A 76 8.08 -5.83 -1.14
C GLY A 76 8.80 -4.52 -1.47
N SER A 77 9.85 -4.21 -0.70
CA SER A 77 10.71 -3.07 -0.93
C SER A 77 12.16 -3.37 -0.55
N ASP A 78 13.10 -2.76 -1.26
CA ASP A 78 14.54 -2.77 -0.95
C ASP A 78 14.95 -1.73 0.11
N GLU A 79 14.05 -0.80 0.45
CA GLU A 79 14.22 0.22 1.48
C GLU A 79 13.05 0.25 2.46
N ASP A 80 13.23 0.91 3.61
CA ASP A 80 12.15 1.06 4.58
C ASP A 80 11.14 2.08 4.03
N VAL A 81 9.85 1.73 4.04
CA VAL A 81 8.78 2.56 3.47
C VAL A 81 7.60 2.69 4.41
N ILE A 82 6.80 3.75 4.24
CA ILE A 82 5.56 3.93 4.97
C ILE A 82 4.39 3.47 4.10
N TRP A 83 3.64 2.50 4.60
CA TRP A 83 2.33 2.15 4.05
C TRP A 83 1.26 3.08 4.62
N THR A 84 0.38 3.56 3.76
CA THR A 84 -0.82 4.30 4.15
C THR A 84 -2.06 3.69 3.51
N HIS A 85 -3.18 3.75 4.22
CA HIS A 85 -4.49 3.46 3.65
C HIS A 85 -5.59 4.22 4.38
N GLU A 86 -6.69 4.46 3.68
CA GLU A 86 -7.90 5.05 4.27
C GLU A 86 -8.54 4.07 5.27
N ILE A 87 -9.25 4.63 6.25
CA ILE A 87 -10.07 3.85 7.17
C ILE A 87 -11.52 3.99 6.69
N PRO A 88 -12.25 2.88 6.45
CA PRO A 88 -13.62 2.96 5.97
C PRO A 88 -14.56 3.58 7.01
N GLU A 89 -15.46 4.48 6.58
CA GLU A 89 -16.40 5.20 7.47
C GLU A 89 -17.29 4.28 8.31
N ARG A 90 -17.69 3.12 7.77
CA ARG A 90 -18.60 2.16 8.44
C ARG A 90 -17.99 1.43 9.64
N VAL A 91 -16.71 1.66 9.95
CA VAL A 91 -16.01 1.04 11.09
C VAL A 91 -15.76 2.04 12.22
N MET A 92 -16.23 3.29 12.06
CA MET A 92 -16.03 4.37 13.03
C MET A 92 -17.21 4.51 14.03
N TYR A 93 -18.19 3.60 14.00
CA TYR A 93 -19.35 3.57 14.90
C TYR A 93 -19.68 2.14 15.35
#